data_AF-A0A819IT65-F1
#
_entry.id   AF-A0A819IT65-F1
#
_cell.length_a   1.000
_cell.length_b   1.000
_cell.length_c   1.000
_cell.angle_alpha   90.00
_cell.angle_beta   90.00
_cell.angle_gamma   90.00
#
_symmetry.space_group_name_H-M   'P 1'
#
loop_
_entity.id
_entity.type
_entity.pdbx_description
1 polymer ?
#
loop_
_entity_poly.entity_id
_entity_poly.type
_entity_poly.pdbx_seq_one_letter_code
_entity_poly.pdbx_strand_id
1 'polypeptide(L)'
;MASMDYSGQSSVNPFTASGSAPSTTINMTSNSTSSVPYLRSSKKGKGENSQVNQRRRFSNQQKSVTDAFMVKMSYRLSLRKKFYKQLSMLSDIMCFLGILGIVLMIIETELTFKQNNDKDTVAAWSIRVTITITTAFLIAVILLYHRAKLSLYCVDHSFENWRVCLTNKKIFLIALEVAICAIHPVPRSFPHREEEIPQTSDSTSTEIVPYLDAHIDIDVGLGLPMFARLYLICRPLLYHSRLVHDAGSGSIGYLNTVSINFLFVIRAYLKQWPIRCLLIWATIVYLSASWALRACEYQPNHEHTPFTEGLWLAATVFTTIGYNTVAPLTHCGRTICALANLCGLLTAALFLGVVTQELALRRW
;
A
#
# COMPACT_ATOMS: atom_id res chain seq x y z
N MET A 1 36.43 -52.73 -28.21
CA MET A 1 37.46 -52.82 -27.15
C MET A 1 36.92 -52.01 -25.98
N ALA A 2 36.27 -52.53 -24.94
CA ALA A 2 35.83 -53.86 -24.49
C ALA A 2 34.55 -53.58 -23.64
N SER A 3 33.42 -54.27 -23.87
CA SER A 3 32.86 -55.36 -23.02
C SER A 3 32.27 -54.85 -21.69
N MET A 4 30.95 -54.78 -21.50
CA MET A 4 29.95 -55.84 -21.17
C MET A 4 29.86 -56.26 -19.69
N ASP A 5 28.58 -56.38 -19.28
CA ASP A 5 27.95 -57.23 -18.24
C ASP A 5 27.51 -56.58 -16.92
N TYR A 6 26.22 -56.54 -16.51
CA TYR A 6 25.03 -57.45 -16.44
C TYR A 6 24.82 -58.08 -15.04
N SER A 7 23.52 -58.25 -14.73
CA SER A 7 22.86 -58.97 -13.60
C SER A 7 22.64 -58.18 -12.30
N GLY A 8 21.49 -58.24 -11.61
CA GLY A 8 20.22 -58.96 -11.79
C GLY A 8 19.33 -58.77 -10.54
N GLN A 9 17.99 -58.74 -10.74
CA GLN A 9 16.88 -59.37 -9.96
C GLN A 9 17.04 -59.56 -8.42
N SER A 10 16.05 -59.46 -7.52
CA SER A 10 14.59 -59.46 -7.56
C SER A 10 14.06 -59.52 -6.11
N SER A 11 12.88 -58.94 -5.86
CA SER A 11 11.75 -59.45 -5.05
C SER A 11 11.91 -59.93 -3.58
N VAL A 12 10.86 -59.60 -2.80
CA VAL A 12 10.22 -60.39 -1.70
C VAL A 12 10.37 -59.85 -0.25
N ASN A 13 9.25 -59.35 0.28
CA ASN A 13 8.87 -59.34 1.71
C ASN A 13 8.78 -60.76 2.26
N PRO A 14 9.00 -61.01 3.57
CA PRO A 14 7.82 -61.42 4.38
C PRO A 14 7.85 -61.01 5.87
N PHE A 15 6.63 -60.77 6.41
CA PHE A 15 6.01 -61.19 7.71
C PHE A 15 6.84 -61.23 9.03
N THR A 16 6.35 -60.94 10.25
CA THR A 16 5.01 -61.10 10.90
C THR A 16 5.00 -60.46 12.32
N ALA A 17 3.83 -59.94 12.74
CA ALA A 17 3.14 -59.99 14.07
C ALA A 17 3.81 -59.39 15.35
N SER A 18 3.13 -58.83 16.37
CA SER A 18 1.73 -58.91 16.84
C SER A 18 1.33 -57.78 17.83
N GLY A 19 0.02 -57.50 17.92
CA GLY A 19 -0.73 -57.13 19.15
C GLY A 19 -0.78 -55.63 19.53
N SER A 20 -1.89 -55.01 19.95
CA SER A 20 -3.24 -55.47 20.34
C SER A 20 -4.15 -54.24 20.53
N ALA A 21 -5.40 -54.33 20.08
CA ALA A 21 -6.50 -53.40 20.38
C ALA A 21 -7.02 -53.57 21.83
N PRO A 22 -7.94 -52.69 22.27
CA PRO A 22 -9.11 -53.21 22.99
C PRO A 22 -10.43 -52.69 22.41
N SER A 23 -11.38 -53.62 22.29
CA SER A 23 -12.80 -53.44 22.05
C SER A 23 -13.56 -53.97 23.27
N THR A 24 -14.54 -53.22 23.80
CA THR A 24 -15.69 -53.74 24.59
C THR A 24 -16.78 -52.65 24.57
N THR A 25 -17.80 -52.69 23.72
CA THR A 25 -19.12 -53.39 23.81
C THR A 25 -20.05 -52.87 24.92
N ILE A 26 -21.26 -52.39 24.55
CA ILE A 26 -22.59 -52.90 24.99
C ILE A 26 -23.74 -52.26 24.18
N ASN A 27 -24.71 -53.13 23.90
CA ASN A 27 -25.90 -53.14 23.03
C ASN A 27 -27.03 -52.12 23.31
N MET A 28 -27.89 -51.81 22.32
CA MET A 28 -29.19 -52.48 22.11
C MET A 28 -30.06 -51.79 21.01
N THR A 29 -30.42 -52.59 20.00
CA THR A 29 -31.73 -52.68 19.30
C THR A 29 -32.60 -51.43 19.04
N SER A 30 -32.88 -51.15 17.76
CA SER A 30 -34.19 -51.45 17.11
C SER A 30 -34.51 -50.51 15.94
N ASN A 31 -34.91 -51.13 14.82
CA ASN A 31 -35.86 -50.70 13.79
C ASN A 31 -36.11 -49.19 13.58
N SER A 32 -35.90 -48.71 12.35
CA SER A 32 -37.00 -48.68 11.37
C SER A 32 -36.59 -47.94 10.09
N THR A 33 -36.66 -48.69 8.99
CA THR A 33 -36.85 -48.19 7.64
C THR A 33 -38.07 -47.25 7.62
N SER A 34 -37.87 -45.98 7.26
CA SER A 34 -38.96 -45.03 7.07
C SER A 34 -39.75 -45.42 5.81
N SER A 35 -40.77 -46.24 6.04
CA SER A 35 -41.83 -46.61 5.13
C SER A 35 -42.51 -45.39 4.49
N VAL A 36 -42.65 -45.45 3.17
CA VAL A 36 -43.64 -44.67 2.40
C VAL A 36 -45.02 -44.93 3.01
N PRO A 37 -45.79 -43.91 3.41
CA PRO A 37 -47.12 -44.14 3.94
C PRO A 37 -48.07 -44.51 2.79
N TYR A 38 -48.47 -45.78 2.75
CA TYR A 38 -49.69 -46.23 2.08
C TYR A 38 -50.89 -45.53 2.74
N LEU A 39 -51.39 -44.46 2.13
CA LEU A 39 -52.68 -43.88 2.46
C LEU A 39 -53.77 -44.67 1.73
N ARG A 40 -54.33 -45.65 2.45
CA ARG A 40 -55.62 -46.26 2.09
C ARG A 40 -56.69 -45.18 2.21
N SER A 41 -57.27 -44.75 1.09
CA SER A 41 -58.46 -43.90 1.09
C SER A 41 -59.58 -44.58 0.31
N SER A 42 -60.54 -45.12 1.05
CA SER A 42 -61.91 -45.30 0.57
C SER A 42 -62.80 -44.41 1.41
N LYS A 43 -63.10 -43.21 0.89
CA LYS A 43 -64.46 -42.61 0.82
C LYS A 43 -64.38 -41.14 0.39
N LYS A 44 -65.01 -40.88 -0.76
CA LYS A 44 -65.81 -39.72 -1.16
C LYS A 44 -65.36 -38.31 -0.70
N GLY A 45 -64.90 -37.53 -1.69
CA GLY A 45 -65.28 -36.12 -1.87
C GLY A 45 -64.79 -35.11 -0.82
N LYS A 46 -63.49 -34.77 -0.85
CA LYS A 46 -62.90 -33.51 -0.30
C LYS A 46 -61.38 -33.39 -0.56
N GLY A 47 -60.88 -33.91 -1.69
CA GLY A 47 -59.45 -34.13 -1.93
C GLY A 47 -58.67 -32.98 -2.58
N GLU A 48 -59.28 -32.19 -3.45
CA GLU A 48 -58.57 -31.16 -4.23
C GLU A 48 -58.18 -29.94 -3.38
N ASN A 49 -59.07 -29.46 -2.50
CA ASN A 49 -58.78 -28.30 -1.64
C ASN A 49 -57.64 -28.53 -0.65
N SER A 50 -57.44 -29.76 -0.17
CA SER A 50 -56.35 -30.08 0.77
C SER A 50 -54.97 -30.12 0.09
N GLN A 51 -54.87 -30.69 -1.11
CA GLN A 51 -53.61 -30.70 -1.88
C GLN A 51 -53.25 -29.29 -2.39
N VAL A 52 -54.24 -28.49 -2.80
CA VAL A 52 -54.05 -27.10 -3.21
C VAL A 52 -53.59 -26.23 -2.04
N ASN A 53 -54.17 -26.39 -0.85
CA ASN A 53 -53.72 -25.68 0.35
C ASN A 53 -52.31 -26.09 0.78
N GLN A 54 -51.94 -27.36 0.62
CA GLN A 54 -50.59 -27.83 0.95
C GLN A 54 -49.55 -27.24 -0.01
N ARG A 55 -49.81 -27.22 -1.33
CA ARG A 55 -48.97 -26.53 -2.33
C ARG A 55 -48.84 -25.03 -2.06
N ARG A 56 -49.93 -24.34 -1.70
CA ARG A 56 -49.90 -22.90 -1.36
C ARG A 56 -49.07 -22.61 -0.10
N ARG A 57 -49.08 -23.50 0.89
CA ARG A 57 -48.24 -23.37 2.09
C ARG A 57 -46.76 -23.53 1.76
N PHE A 58 -46.39 -24.53 0.95
CA PHE A 58 -45.02 -24.69 0.48
C PHE A 58 -44.55 -23.49 -0.37
N SER A 59 -45.39 -22.97 -1.28
CA SER A 59 -45.03 -21.79 -2.06
C SER A 59 -44.86 -20.54 -1.19
N ASN A 60 -45.72 -20.32 -0.19
CA ASN A 60 -45.62 -19.19 0.72
C ASN A 60 -44.40 -19.30 1.64
N GLN A 61 -44.07 -20.51 2.11
CA GLN A 61 -42.87 -20.74 2.90
C GLN A 61 -41.61 -20.48 2.06
N GLN A 62 -41.56 -20.96 0.82
CA GLN A 62 -40.45 -20.72 -0.09
C GLN A 62 -40.31 -19.23 -0.44
N LYS A 63 -41.43 -18.52 -0.64
CA LYS A 63 -41.46 -17.06 -0.85
C LYS A 63 -40.96 -16.29 0.37
N SER A 64 -41.35 -16.69 1.58
CA SER A 64 -40.89 -16.06 2.82
C SER A 64 -39.39 -16.24 3.06
N VAL A 65 -38.83 -17.40 2.68
CA VAL A 65 -37.40 -17.67 2.76
C VAL A 65 -36.62 -16.85 1.73
N THR A 66 -37.14 -16.74 0.50
CA THR A 66 -36.52 -15.88 -0.53
C THR A 66 -36.59 -14.40 -0.15
N ASP A 67 -37.69 -13.94 0.44
CA ASP A 67 -37.85 -12.55 0.88
C ASP A 67 -36.89 -12.23 2.04
N ALA A 68 -36.79 -13.13 3.03
CA ALA A 68 -35.82 -13.00 4.12
C ALA A 68 -34.36 -13.02 3.63
N PHE A 69 -34.05 -13.87 2.64
CA PHE A 69 -32.74 -13.90 1.99
C PHE A 69 -32.43 -12.61 1.23
N MET A 70 -33.39 -12.11 0.44
CA MET A 70 -33.27 -10.88 -0.34
C MET A 70 -33.11 -9.64 0.55
N VAL A 71 -33.83 -9.55 1.67
CA VAL A 71 -33.67 -8.48 2.67
C VAL A 71 -32.27 -8.54 3.30
N LYS A 72 -31.80 -9.73 3.68
CA LYS A 72 -30.45 -9.92 4.24
C LYS A 72 -29.35 -9.56 3.22
N MET A 73 -29.53 -9.94 1.96
CA MET A 73 -28.63 -9.60 0.86
C MET A 73 -28.59 -8.08 0.62
N SER A 74 -29.76 -7.44 0.54
CA SER A 74 -29.89 -5.99 0.33
C SER A 74 -29.25 -5.20 1.48
N TYR A 75 -29.44 -5.66 2.72
CA TYR A 75 -28.78 -5.10 3.90
C TYR A 75 -27.25 -5.19 3.80
N ARG A 76 -26.71 -6.35 3.43
CA ARG A 76 -25.26 -6.55 3.26
C ARG A 76 -24.68 -5.70 2.13
N LEU A 77 -25.40 -5.56 1.01
CA LEU A 77 -24.99 -4.70 -0.10
C LEU A 77 -24.97 -3.21 0.30
N SER A 78 -25.97 -2.74 1.05
CA SER A 78 -26.01 -1.38 1.59
C SER A 78 -24.86 -1.13 2.58
N LEU A 79 -24.56 -2.11 3.43
CA LEU A 79 -23.46 -2.03 4.39
C LEU A 79 -22.08 -1.98 3.70
N ARG A 80 -21.86 -2.80 2.65
CA ARG A 80 -20.65 -2.75 1.82
C ARG A 80 -20.43 -1.37 1.22
N LYS A 81 -21.46 -0.77 0.61
CA LYS A 81 -21.38 0.59 0.04
C LYS A 81 -20.98 1.63 1.08
N LYS A 82 -21.53 1.54 2.30
CA LYS A 82 -21.14 2.42 3.41
C LYS A 82 -19.66 2.27 3.78
N PHE A 83 -19.17 1.03 3.93
CA PHE A 83 -17.76 0.78 4.25
C PHE A 83 -16.82 1.23 3.13
N TYR A 84 -17.14 1.01 1.86
CA TYR A 84 -16.34 1.52 0.74
C TYR A 84 -16.28 3.05 0.73
N LYS A 85 -17.40 3.73 0.99
CA LYS A 85 -17.42 5.18 1.11
C LYS A 85 -16.56 5.68 2.27
N GLN A 86 -16.63 5.02 3.43
CA GLN A 86 -15.76 5.32 4.57
C GLN A 86 -14.28 5.10 4.22
N LEU A 87 -13.93 3.98 3.59
CA LEU A 87 -12.57 3.67 3.15
C LEU A 87 -12.02 4.72 2.18
N SER A 88 -12.84 5.21 1.24
CA SER A 88 -12.47 6.30 0.34
C SER A 88 -12.17 7.58 1.13
N MET A 89 -13.07 7.98 2.03
CA MET A 89 -12.87 9.18 2.86
C MET A 89 -11.60 9.08 3.73
N LEU A 90 -11.36 7.93 4.37
CA LEU A 90 -10.12 7.72 5.13
C LEU A 90 -8.89 7.78 4.22
N SER A 91 -8.99 7.26 2.99
CA SER A 91 -7.92 7.33 2.00
C SER A 91 -7.59 8.75 1.57
N ASP A 92 -8.61 9.58 1.36
CA ASP A 92 -8.43 11.00 1.01
C ASP A 92 -7.76 11.76 2.15
N ILE A 93 -8.17 11.51 3.40
CA ILE A 93 -7.56 12.10 4.60
C ILE A 93 -6.09 11.69 4.72
N MET A 94 -5.75 10.41 4.54
CA MET A 94 -4.36 9.95 4.59
C MET A 94 -3.49 10.63 3.53
N CYS A 95 -4.01 10.77 2.30
CA CYS A 95 -3.31 11.46 1.21
C CYS A 95 -3.08 12.94 1.55
N PHE A 96 -4.12 13.62 2.03
CA PHE A 96 -4.01 15.02 2.45
C PHE A 96 -2.95 15.22 3.54
N LEU A 97 -2.97 14.39 4.59
CA LEU A 97 -1.99 14.45 5.68
C LEU A 97 -0.57 14.08 5.20
N GLY A 98 -0.44 13.12 4.28
CA GLY A 98 0.84 12.74 3.69
C GLY A 98 1.47 13.90 2.91
N ILE A 99 0.69 14.57 2.06
CA ILE A 99 1.13 15.76 1.31
C ILE A 99 1.45 16.91 2.26
N LEU A 100 0.58 17.18 3.23
CA LEU A 100 0.79 18.22 4.24
C LEU A 100 2.11 18.01 5.00
N GLY A 101 2.40 16.76 5.40
CA GLY A 101 3.67 16.42 6.06
C GLY A 101 4.89 16.68 5.20
N ILE A 102 4.84 16.38 3.90
CA ILE A 102 5.93 16.68 2.96
C ILE A 102 6.11 18.20 2.81
N VAL A 103 5.01 18.95 2.65
CA VAL A 103 5.07 20.42 2.51
C VAL A 103 5.65 21.07 3.78
N LEU A 104 5.19 20.64 4.96
CA LEU A 104 5.72 21.13 6.24
C LEU A 104 7.20 20.80 6.39
N MET A 105 7.62 19.61 5.97
CA MET A 105 9.05 19.24 5.96
C MET A 105 9.84 20.17 5.04
N ILE A 106 9.34 20.52 3.84
CA ILE A 106 10.07 21.40 2.93
C ILE A 106 10.23 22.79 3.57
N ILE A 107 9.16 23.32 4.15
CA ILE A 107 9.18 24.61 4.86
C ILE A 107 10.16 24.58 6.04
N GLU A 108 10.18 23.49 6.81
CA GLU A 108 11.11 23.29 7.93
C GLU A 108 12.56 23.30 7.46
N THR A 109 12.87 22.62 6.36
CA THR A 109 14.23 22.64 5.80
C THR A 109 14.64 24.01 5.27
N GLU A 110 13.75 24.77 4.62
CA GLU A 110 14.06 26.14 4.17
C GLU A 110 14.30 27.10 5.34
N LEU A 111 13.56 26.95 6.44
CA LEU A 111 13.76 27.77 7.63
C LEU A 111 15.06 27.43 8.35
N THR A 112 15.37 26.14 8.46
CA THR A 112 16.64 25.67 9.04
C THR A 112 17.83 26.19 8.24
N PHE A 113 17.73 26.25 6.91
CA PHE A 113 18.80 26.79 6.07
C PHE A 113 18.96 28.31 6.14
N LYS A 114 17.93 29.07 6.52
CA LYS A 114 17.96 30.54 6.60
C LYS A 114 18.31 31.08 8.00
N GLN A 115 18.48 30.19 8.95
CA GLN A 115 18.61 30.45 10.39
C GLN A 115 19.86 31.30 10.71
N ASN A 116 19.71 32.63 10.77
CA ASN A 116 20.75 33.58 11.23
C ASN A 116 20.36 34.30 12.54
N ASN A 117 19.15 34.09 13.08
CA ASN A 117 18.62 34.79 14.27
C ASN A 117 17.91 33.83 15.25
N ASP A 118 17.98 34.13 16.55
CA ASP A 118 17.33 33.36 17.64
C ASP A 118 15.81 33.16 17.48
N LYS A 119 15.11 34.09 16.80
CA LYS A 119 13.66 34.00 16.58
C LYS A 119 13.28 32.90 15.61
N ASP A 120 14.16 32.60 14.66
CA ASP A 120 13.93 31.56 13.66
C ASP A 120 14.04 30.16 14.32
N THR A 121 14.73 30.06 15.47
CA THR A 121 14.98 28.79 16.19
C THR A 121 13.69 28.26 16.80
N VAL A 122 12.89 29.16 17.37
CA VAL A 122 11.59 28.84 17.97
C VAL A 122 10.57 28.49 16.88
N ALA A 123 10.64 29.16 15.73
CA ALA A 123 9.75 28.87 14.59
C ALA A 123 10.06 27.50 13.97
N ALA A 124 11.32 27.18 13.73
CA ALA A 124 11.75 25.87 13.21
C ALA A 124 11.33 24.74 14.17
N TRP A 125 11.55 24.92 15.48
CA TRP A 125 11.13 23.96 16.50
C TRP A 125 9.61 23.73 16.50
N SER A 126 8.82 24.80 16.40
CA SER A 126 7.35 24.72 16.35
C SER A 126 6.84 23.94 15.14
N ILE A 127 7.53 24.07 14.00
CA ILE A 127 7.19 23.32 12.79
C ILE A 127 7.56 21.84 12.95
N ARG A 128 8.70 21.49 13.56
CA ARG A 128 9.07 20.10 13.89
C ARG A 128 8.04 19.41 14.80
N VAL A 129 7.53 20.13 15.79
CA VAL A 129 6.44 19.64 16.65
C VAL A 129 5.16 19.43 15.83
N THR A 130 4.82 20.38 14.96
CA THR A 130 3.64 20.27 14.07
C THR A 130 3.77 19.07 13.13
N ILE A 131 4.95 18.83 12.55
CA ILE A 131 5.25 17.64 11.76
C ILE A 131 4.99 16.39 12.61
N THR A 132 5.56 16.30 13.81
CA THR A 132 5.37 15.15 14.71
C THR A 132 3.89 14.88 15.00
N ILE A 133 3.10 15.91 15.30
CA ILE A 133 1.65 15.78 15.55
C ILE A 133 0.92 15.29 14.30
N THR A 134 1.23 15.85 13.12
CA THR A 134 0.59 15.43 11.85
C THR A 134 0.95 13.99 11.49
N THR A 135 2.18 13.53 11.76
CA THR A 135 2.58 12.13 11.53
C THR A 135 1.88 11.16 12.48
N ALA A 136 1.74 11.51 13.77
CA ALA A 136 1.00 10.71 14.73
C ALA A 136 -0.48 10.56 14.31
N PHE A 137 -1.09 11.66 13.85
CA PHE A 137 -2.44 11.62 13.32
C PHE A 137 -2.54 10.78 12.03
N LEU A 138 -1.58 10.90 11.10
CA LEU A 138 -1.52 10.06 9.91
C LEU A 138 -1.45 8.56 10.25
N ILE A 139 -0.59 8.17 11.21
CA ILE A 139 -0.48 6.78 11.67
C ILE A 139 -1.81 6.29 12.25
N ALA A 140 -2.49 7.11 13.07
CA ALA A 140 -3.80 6.76 13.61
C ALA A 140 -4.82 6.50 12.49
N VAL A 141 -4.87 7.36 11.46
CA VAL A 141 -5.76 7.17 10.31
C VAL A 141 -5.39 5.91 9.50
N ILE A 142 -4.09 5.60 9.32
CA ILE A 142 -3.64 4.36 8.67
C ILE A 142 -4.15 3.13 9.42
N LEU A 143 -4.05 3.12 10.75
CA LEU A 143 -4.55 2.01 11.57
C LEU A 143 -6.08 1.88 11.49
N LEU A 144 -6.81 3.00 11.51
CA LEU A 144 -8.27 3.02 11.31
C LEU A 144 -8.68 2.52 9.93
N TYR A 145 -7.93 2.90 8.88
CA TYR A 145 -8.15 2.42 7.52
C TYR A 145 -7.97 0.90 7.44
N HIS A 146 -6.89 0.34 8.00
CA HIS A 146 -6.66 -1.11 8.00
C HIS A 146 -7.69 -1.87 8.84
N ARG A 147 -8.14 -1.31 9.98
CA ARG A 147 -9.26 -1.85 10.75
C ARG A 147 -10.55 -1.91 9.92
N ALA A 148 -10.91 -0.81 9.25
CA ALA A 148 -12.09 -0.77 8.39
C ALA A 148 -11.99 -1.74 7.21
N LYS A 149 -10.80 -1.84 6.61
CA LYS A 149 -10.52 -2.75 5.48
C LYS A 149 -10.63 -4.22 5.90
N LEU A 150 -10.10 -4.58 7.07
CA LEU A 150 -10.25 -5.92 7.63
C LEU A 150 -11.72 -6.21 7.98
N SER A 151 -12.45 -5.25 8.55
CA SER A 151 -13.88 -5.38 8.81
C SER A 151 -14.68 -5.67 7.54
N LEU A 152 -14.40 -4.94 6.45
CA LEU A 152 -15.02 -5.20 5.15
C LEU A 152 -14.70 -6.61 4.64
N TYR A 153 -13.44 -7.04 4.72
CA TYR A 153 -13.01 -8.37 4.32
C TYR A 153 -13.75 -9.49 5.08
N CYS A 154 -14.00 -9.29 6.39
CA CYS A 154 -14.74 -10.26 7.20
C CYS A 154 -16.23 -10.27 6.86
N VAL A 155 -16.83 -9.12 6.55
CA VAL A 155 -18.23 -9.05 6.04
C VAL A 155 -18.37 -9.81 4.72
N ASP A 156 -17.36 -9.76 3.85
CA ASP A 156 -17.38 -10.46 2.57
C ASP A 156 -17.28 -11.98 2.70
N HIS A 157 -16.48 -12.48 3.64
CA HIS A 157 -16.29 -13.90 3.89
C HIS A 157 -17.18 -14.45 5.01
N SER A 158 -18.09 -13.63 5.56
CA SER A 158 -18.99 -13.96 6.67
C SER A 158 -18.29 -14.42 7.96
N PHE A 159 -17.11 -13.88 8.24
CA PHE A 159 -16.43 -14.10 9.53
C PHE A 159 -17.02 -13.19 10.61
N GLU A 160 -17.31 -13.75 11.79
CA GLU A 160 -17.88 -13.01 12.93
C GLU A 160 -16.83 -12.14 13.65
N ASN A 161 -15.56 -12.54 13.61
CA ASN A 161 -14.48 -11.88 14.33
C ASN A 161 -13.39 -11.37 13.38
N TRP A 162 -13.09 -10.06 13.43
CA TRP A 162 -12.08 -9.44 12.57
C TRP A 162 -10.65 -9.96 12.79
N ARG A 163 -10.36 -10.46 14.00
CA ARG A 163 -9.06 -11.02 14.38
C ARG A 163 -8.72 -12.29 13.60
N VAL A 164 -9.72 -13.06 13.19
CA VAL A 164 -9.52 -14.30 12.41
C VAL A 164 -9.05 -13.99 10.99
N CYS A 165 -9.40 -12.79 10.48
CA CYS A 165 -9.02 -12.33 9.15
C CYS A 165 -7.56 -11.80 9.06
N LEU A 166 -6.86 -11.68 10.20
CA LEU A 166 -5.48 -11.19 10.30
C LEU A 166 -4.49 -12.32 10.06
N THR A 167 -3.84 -12.28 8.90
CA THR A 167 -2.73 -13.18 8.56
C THR A 167 -1.39 -12.50 8.88
N ASN A 168 -0.36 -13.27 9.24
CA ASN A 168 0.99 -12.74 9.49
C ASN A 168 1.52 -11.88 8.32
N LYS A 169 1.24 -12.29 7.07
CA LYS A 169 1.58 -11.50 5.88
C LYS A 169 0.93 -10.11 5.88
N LYS A 170 -0.33 -10.00 6.30
CA LYS A 170 -1.06 -8.71 6.38
C LYS A 170 -0.50 -7.85 7.51
N ILE A 171 -0.22 -8.45 8.66
CA ILE A 171 0.37 -7.74 9.81
C ILE A 171 1.73 -7.16 9.43
N PHE A 172 2.58 -7.97 8.79
CA PHE A 172 3.89 -7.52 8.33
C PHE A 172 3.80 -6.34 7.35
N LEU A 173 2.90 -6.40 6.38
CA LEU A 173 2.69 -5.30 5.43
C LEU A 173 2.15 -4.03 6.11
N ILE A 174 1.23 -4.18 7.08
CA ILE A 174 0.72 -3.04 7.87
C ILE A 174 1.84 -2.43 8.71
N ALA A 175 2.66 -3.26 9.35
CA ALA A 175 3.78 -2.81 10.16
C ALA A 175 4.83 -2.06 9.32
N LEU A 176 5.14 -2.57 8.12
CA LEU A 176 6.02 -1.90 7.17
C LEU A 176 5.44 -0.55 6.72
N GLU A 177 4.14 -0.49 6.43
CA GLU A 177 3.46 0.76 6.06
C GLU A 177 3.56 1.80 7.19
N VAL A 178 3.30 1.38 8.42
CA VAL A 178 3.42 2.22 9.61
C VAL A 178 4.86 2.66 9.82
N ALA A 179 5.85 1.77 9.65
CA ALA A 179 7.26 2.10 9.80
C ALA A 179 7.71 3.18 8.80
N ILE A 180 7.35 3.05 7.52
CA ILE A 180 7.66 4.06 6.49
C ILE A 180 7.01 5.42 6.85
N CYS A 181 5.75 5.41 7.29
CA CYS A 181 5.05 6.64 7.66
C CYS A 181 5.53 7.24 8.98
N ALA A 182 6.11 6.44 9.88
CA ALA A 182 6.65 6.89 11.17
C ALA A 182 7.98 7.63 11.04
N ILE A 183 8.73 7.45 9.95
CA ILE A 183 9.99 8.16 9.76
C ILE A 183 9.69 9.64 9.46
N HIS A 184 10.18 10.52 10.34
CA HIS A 184 10.14 11.99 10.23
C HIS A 184 11.26 12.60 11.08
N PRO A 185 11.71 13.84 10.79
CA PRO A 185 12.61 14.55 11.69
C PRO A 185 11.87 14.83 13.01
N VAL A 186 12.29 14.15 14.08
CA VAL A 186 11.70 14.28 15.43
C VAL A 186 12.41 15.42 16.14
N PRO A 187 11.69 16.35 16.81
CA PRO A 187 12.32 17.41 17.58
C PRO A 187 13.17 16.82 18.70
N ARG A 188 14.50 16.89 18.54
CA ARG A 188 15.48 16.43 19.52
C ARG A 188 15.76 17.59 20.48
N SER A 189 15.01 17.64 21.59
CA SER A 189 15.11 18.61 22.70
C SER A 189 14.54 20.02 22.44
N PHE A 190 14.16 20.71 23.53
CA PHE A 190 13.92 22.17 23.49
C PHE A 190 15.26 22.88 23.27
N PRO A 191 15.31 24.02 22.55
CA PRO A 191 16.51 24.83 22.54
C PRO A 191 16.75 25.33 23.96
N HIS A 192 17.65 24.68 24.69
CA HIS A 192 18.28 25.33 25.84
C HIS A 192 19.17 26.43 25.29
N ARG A 193 19.03 27.60 25.89
CA ARG A 193 19.91 28.76 25.67
C ARG A 193 21.32 28.32 26.02
N GLU A 194 22.11 27.90 25.04
CA GLU A 194 23.55 27.79 25.21
C GLU A 194 24.07 29.21 25.39
N GLU A 195 24.34 29.54 26.65
CA GLU A 195 25.17 30.66 27.03
C GLU A 195 26.52 30.49 26.32
N GLU A 196 26.87 31.46 25.48
CA GLU A 196 28.14 31.53 24.78
C GLU A 196 29.27 31.26 25.77
N ILE A 197 29.97 30.13 25.64
CA ILE A 197 31.28 29.95 26.25
C ILE A 197 32.29 30.47 25.22
N PRO A 198 32.88 31.67 25.40
CA PRO A 198 33.94 32.16 24.52
C PRO A 198 35.12 31.18 24.53
N GLN A 199 35.36 30.52 23.41
CA GLN A 199 36.60 29.78 23.18
C GLN A 199 37.73 30.77 22.87
N THR A 200 38.40 31.23 23.92
CA THR A 200 39.77 31.72 23.83
C THR A 200 40.70 30.54 23.58
N SER A 201 41.33 30.48 22.40
CA SER A 201 42.80 30.44 22.24
C SER A 201 43.22 29.90 20.87
N ASP A 202 43.97 30.74 20.17
CA ASP A 202 44.93 30.48 19.10
C ASP A 202 45.41 29.03 18.90
N SER A 203 45.37 28.56 17.65
CA SER A 203 46.55 28.00 16.98
C SER A 203 46.34 27.83 15.47
N THR A 204 47.22 28.47 14.70
CA THR A 204 47.43 28.31 13.28
C THR A 204 47.81 26.87 12.92
N SER A 205 46.98 26.19 12.13
CA SER A 205 47.43 25.09 11.25
C SER A 205 46.44 24.91 10.12
N THR A 206 46.91 25.24 8.92
CA THR A 206 46.25 25.01 7.63
C THR A 206 46.12 23.51 7.38
N GLU A 207 45.10 22.87 7.94
CA GLU A 207 44.73 21.52 7.53
C GLU A 207 43.71 21.59 6.40
N ILE A 208 44.10 21.05 5.24
CA ILE A 208 43.21 20.72 4.14
C ILE A 208 42.25 19.66 4.68
N VAL A 209 41.08 20.10 5.14
CA VAL A 209 40.02 19.20 5.64
C VAL A 209 39.62 18.27 4.48
N PRO A 210 39.76 16.94 4.63
CA PRO A 210 39.37 16.02 3.59
C PRO A 210 37.85 16.12 3.42
N TYR A 211 37.48 16.52 2.21
CA TYR A 211 36.15 16.73 1.63
C TYR A 211 35.18 15.53 1.71
N LEU A 212 35.49 14.52 2.52
CA LEU A 212 34.92 13.17 2.44
C LEU A 212 33.93 12.83 3.56
N ASP A 213 33.81 13.67 4.59
CA ASP A 213 32.92 13.44 5.73
C ASP A 213 32.07 14.70 6.02
N ALA A 214 31.27 15.10 5.03
CA ALA A 214 30.16 16.02 5.29
C ALA A 214 29.16 15.25 6.15
N HIS A 215 29.22 15.45 7.46
CA HIS A 215 28.27 14.89 8.41
C HIS A 215 26.89 15.49 8.09
N ILE A 216 26.11 14.80 7.27
CA ILE A 216 24.74 15.19 6.95
C ILE A 216 23.98 15.16 8.27
N ASP A 217 23.42 16.29 8.68
CA ASP A 217 22.55 16.36 9.84
C ASP A 217 21.48 15.27 9.71
N ILE A 218 21.38 14.44 10.76
CA ILE A 218 20.51 13.26 10.80
C ILE A 218 19.07 13.63 10.41
N ASP A 219 18.65 14.87 10.69
CA ASP A 219 17.37 15.44 10.34
C ASP A 219 17.15 15.58 8.82
N VAL A 220 18.18 15.97 8.06
CA VAL A 220 18.15 16.09 6.60
C VAL A 220 18.11 14.70 5.95
N GLY A 221 18.88 13.76 6.49
CA GLY A 221 18.84 12.35 6.09
C GLY A 221 17.47 11.70 6.33
N LEU A 222 16.79 12.06 7.42
CA LEU A 222 15.43 11.63 7.74
C LEU A 222 14.33 12.34 6.90
N GLY A 223 14.67 13.41 6.18
CA GLY A 223 13.80 14.05 5.20
C GLY A 223 13.65 13.27 3.88
N LEU A 224 14.66 12.52 3.44
CA LEU A 224 14.57 11.64 2.26
C LEU A 224 13.45 10.58 2.35
N PRO A 225 13.34 9.78 3.44
CA PRO A 225 12.27 8.79 3.59
C PRO A 225 10.88 9.42 3.74
N MET A 226 10.74 10.71 4.05
CA MET A 226 9.42 11.38 4.01
C MET A 226 8.78 11.34 2.62
N PHE A 227 9.58 11.43 1.55
CA PHE A 227 9.07 11.34 0.17
C PHE A 227 8.48 9.97 -0.15
N ALA A 228 8.83 8.91 0.60
CA ALA A 228 8.17 7.62 0.45
C ALA A 228 6.65 7.76 0.64
N ARG A 229 6.17 8.69 1.48
CA ARG A 229 4.73 8.96 1.70
C ARG A 229 3.96 9.32 0.44
N LEU A 230 4.63 9.71 -0.64
CA LEU A 230 3.99 9.92 -1.95
C LEU A 230 3.26 8.66 -2.47
N TYR A 231 3.59 7.45 -1.99
CA TYR A 231 2.82 6.24 -2.31
C TYR A 231 1.34 6.36 -1.87
N LEU A 232 1.05 7.18 -0.86
CA LEU A 232 -0.31 7.41 -0.36
C LEU A 232 -1.20 8.07 -1.43
N ILE A 233 -0.63 8.83 -2.36
CA ILE A 233 -1.37 9.48 -3.46
C ILE A 233 -2.00 8.43 -4.40
N CYS A 234 -1.31 7.29 -4.61
CA CYS A 234 -1.82 6.22 -5.45
C CYS A 234 -3.07 5.54 -4.86
N ARG A 235 -3.29 5.65 -3.53
CA ARG A 235 -4.38 4.95 -2.84
C ARG A 235 -5.76 5.58 -3.11
N PRO A 236 -6.03 6.88 -2.90
CA PRO A 236 -7.33 7.46 -3.24
C PRO A 236 -7.59 7.53 -4.75
N LEU A 237 -6.53 7.62 -5.58
CA LEU A 237 -6.67 7.50 -7.04
C LEU A 237 -7.35 6.19 -7.46
N LEU A 238 -7.09 5.11 -6.71
CA LEU A 238 -7.75 3.82 -6.88
C LEU A 238 -9.25 3.89 -6.53
N TYR A 239 -9.58 4.51 -5.39
CA TYR A 239 -10.94 4.56 -4.85
C TYR A 239 -11.87 5.48 -5.65
N HIS A 240 -11.32 6.55 -6.21
CA HIS A 240 -12.06 7.50 -7.05
C HIS A 240 -12.19 7.02 -8.52
N SER A 241 -11.55 5.90 -8.87
CA SER A 241 -11.68 5.33 -10.21
C SER A 241 -13.08 4.80 -10.46
N ARG A 242 -13.78 5.40 -11.43
CA ARG A 242 -15.03 4.84 -11.99
C ARG A 242 -14.88 3.39 -12.40
N LEU A 243 -13.68 2.98 -12.83
CA LEU A 243 -13.39 1.64 -13.31
C LEU A 243 -13.53 0.53 -12.24
N VAL A 244 -13.32 0.87 -10.96
CA VAL A 244 -13.46 -0.06 -9.82
C VAL A 244 -14.91 -0.13 -9.33
N HIS A 245 -15.69 0.92 -9.58
CA HIS A 245 -17.05 1.06 -9.05
C HIS A 245 -18.15 0.73 -10.09
N ASP A 246 -17.80 0.55 -11.36
CA ASP A 246 -18.74 0.11 -12.38
C ASP A 246 -19.21 -1.32 -12.11
N ALA A 247 -20.52 -1.48 -11.95
CA ALA A 247 -21.17 -2.78 -11.71
C ALA A 247 -20.83 -3.82 -12.79
N GLY A 248 -20.49 -3.36 -14.01
CA GLY A 248 -20.02 -4.21 -15.11
C GLY A 248 -18.65 -4.86 -14.85
N SER A 249 -17.67 -4.14 -14.31
CA SER A 249 -16.33 -4.70 -14.05
C SER A 249 -16.33 -5.66 -12.85
N GLY A 250 -17.13 -5.38 -11.83
CA GLY A 250 -17.37 -6.28 -10.69
C GLY A 250 -18.05 -7.60 -11.09
N SER A 251 -19.03 -7.54 -12.00
CA SER A 251 -19.73 -8.71 -12.52
C SER A 251 -18.83 -9.56 -13.44
N ILE A 252 -18.11 -8.93 -14.37
CA ILE A 252 -17.18 -9.60 -15.28
C ILE A 252 -15.99 -10.24 -14.51
N GLY A 253 -15.47 -9.56 -13.49
CA GLY A 253 -14.40 -10.08 -12.64
C GLY A 253 -14.81 -11.31 -11.82
N TYR A 254 -16.04 -11.33 -11.31
CA TYR A 254 -16.60 -12.49 -10.59
C TYR A 254 -16.86 -13.68 -11.53
N LEU A 255 -17.41 -13.42 -12.72
CA LEU A 255 -17.64 -14.44 -13.74
C LEU A 255 -16.33 -15.04 -14.28
N ASN A 256 -15.26 -14.25 -14.34
CA ASN A 256 -13.95 -14.72 -14.77
C ASN A 256 -13.06 -15.21 -13.61
N THR A 257 -13.55 -15.23 -12.37
CA THR A 257 -12.77 -15.55 -11.15
C THR A 257 -11.47 -14.73 -11.00
N VAL A 258 -11.37 -13.58 -11.67
CA VAL A 258 -10.20 -12.71 -11.61
C VAL A 258 -10.43 -11.72 -10.47
N SER A 259 -9.68 -11.89 -9.37
CA SER A 259 -9.67 -10.92 -8.28
C SER A 259 -9.26 -9.54 -8.80
N ILE A 260 -10.10 -8.53 -8.56
CA ILE A 260 -9.79 -7.14 -8.91
C ILE A 260 -8.64 -6.66 -8.02
N ASN A 261 -7.43 -6.83 -8.52
CA ASN A 261 -6.19 -6.48 -7.82
C ASN A 261 -5.86 -4.99 -8.03
N PHE A 262 -5.19 -4.38 -7.05
CA PHE A 262 -4.66 -3.01 -7.16
C PHE A 262 -3.85 -2.79 -8.44
N LEU A 263 -3.00 -3.78 -8.78
CA LEU A 263 -2.17 -3.75 -9.97
C LEU A 263 -2.98 -3.77 -11.27
N PHE A 264 -4.15 -4.41 -11.29
CA PHE A 264 -5.04 -4.41 -12.45
C PHE A 264 -5.58 -3.01 -12.73
N VAL A 265 -5.97 -2.28 -11.67
CA VAL A 265 -6.51 -0.93 -11.81
C VAL A 265 -5.44 0.06 -12.24
N ILE A 266 -4.23 -0.02 -11.66
CA ILE A 266 -3.09 0.79 -12.14
C ILE A 266 -2.81 0.51 -13.62
N ARG A 267 -2.74 -0.77 -14.02
CA ARG A 267 -2.54 -1.14 -15.43
C ARG A 267 -3.64 -0.57 -16.32
N ALA A 268 -4.89 -0.54 -15.86
CA ALA A 268 -5.99 0.01 -16.62
C ALA A 268 -5.92 1.55 -16.75
N TYR A 269 -5.56 2.27 -15.69
CA TYR A 269 -5.31 3.72 -15.76
C TYR A 269 -4.17 4.08 -16.71
N LEU A 270 -3.06 3.34 -16.62
CA LEU A 270 -1.92 3.49 -17.52
C LEU A 270 -2.30 3.23 -18.97
N LYS A 271 -3.27 2.35 -19.25
CA LYS A 271 -3.81 2.14 -20.60
C LYS A 271 -4.76 3.24 -21.06
N GLN A 272 -5.59 3.78 -20.17
CA GLN A 272 -6.62 4.73 -20.56
C GLN A 272 -6.09 6.15 -20.77
N TRP A 273 -5.16 6.61 -19.93
CA TRP A 273 -4.53 7.92 -20.03
C TRP A 273 -3.02 7.85 -19.78
N PRO A 274 -2.25 7.15 -20.64
CA PRO A 274 -0.83 6.87 -20.41
C PRO A 274 0.00 8.14 -20.23
N ILE A 275 -0.18 9.13 -21.11
CA ILE A 275 0.62 10.37 -21.12
C ILE A 275 0.38 11.18 -19.84
N ARG A 276 -0.89 11.32 -19.40
CA ARG A 276 -1.21 12.09 -18.19
C ARG A 276 -0.62 11.44 -16.94
N CYS A 277 -0.75 10.12 -16.81
CA CYS A 277 -0.18 9.38 -15.67
C CYS A 277 1.35 9.50 -15.65
N LEU A 278 1.99 9.38 -16.81
CA LEU A 278 3.44 9.46 -16.93
C LEU A 278 3.96 10.87 -16.64
N LEU A 279 3.27 11.93 -17.09
CA LEU A 279 3.64 13.31 -16.76
C LEU A 279 3.53 13.59 -15.26
N ILE A 280 2.46 13.15 -14.60
CA ILE A 280 2.29 13.31 -13.14
C ILE A 280 3.40 12.55 -12.39
N TRP A 281 3.73 11.33 -12.82
CA TRP A 281 4.83 10.57 -12.24
C TRP A 281 6.18 11.28 -12.42
N ALA A 282 6.46 11.75 -13.64
CA ALA A 282 7.69 12.45 -13.99
C ALA A 282 7.88 13.72 -13.14
N THR A 283 6.84 14.53 -12.98
CA THR A 283 6.92 15.76 -12.17
C THR A 283 7.16 15.47 -10.71
N ILE A 284 6.53 14.43 -10.14
CA ILE A 284 6.76 14.02 -8.75
C ILE A 284 8.21 13.59 -8.55
N VAL A 285 8.73 12.70 -9.42
CA VAL A 285 10.13 12.23 -9.33
C VAL A 285 11.10 13.40 -9.49
N TYR A 286 10.88 14.26 -10.49
CA TYR A 286 11.71 15.44 -10.73
C TYR A 286 11.79 16.37 -9.52
N LEU A 287 10.64 16.75 -8.95
CA LEU A 287 10.60 17.64 -7.78
C LEU A 287 11.24 16.98 -6.55
N SER A 288 11.00 15.68 -6.33
CA SER A 288 11.61 14.95 -5.22
C SER A 288 13.14 14.85 -5.36
N ALA A 289 13.64 14.58 -6.57
CA ALA A 289 15.07 14.52 -6.85
C ALA A 289 15.74 15.88 -6.70
N SER A 290 15.09 16.96 -7.17
CA SER A 290 15.59 18.32 -7.02
C SER A 290 15.75 18.72 -5.55
N TRP A 291 14.73 18.48 -4.73
CA TRP A 291 14.82 18.74 -3.30
C TRP A 291 15.87 17.86 -2.63
N ALA A 292 15.91 16.57 -2.95
CA ALA A 292 16.85 15.61 -2.37
C ALA A 292 18.32 15.95 -2.69
N LEU A 293 18.61 16.38 -3.92
CA LEU A 293 19.94 16.81 -4.33
C LEU A 293 20.37 18.08 -3.58
N ARG A 294 19.48 19.06 -3.44
CA ARG A 294 19.77 20.25 -2.65
C ARG A 294 20.02 19.92 -1.18
N ALA A 295 19.22 19.03 -0.61
CA ALA A 295 19.35 18.59 0.77
C ALA A 295 20.70 17.89 1.02
N CYS A 296 21.15 17.03 0.10
CA CYS A 296 22.42 16.31 0.26
C CYS A 296 23.66 17.13 -0.10
N GLU A 297 23.54 18.18 -0.91
CA GLU A 297 24.63 19.10 -1.24
C GLU A 297 24.60 20.39 -0.40
N TYR A 298 23.78 20.40 0.67
CA TYR A 298 23.74 21.54 1.59
C TYR A 298 25.07 21.67 2.33
N GLN A 299 25.66 22.86 2.28
CA GLN A 299 26.92 23.17 2.93
C GLN A 299 26.76 24.39 3.85
N PRO A 300 26.98 24.25 5.18
CA PRO A 300 26.72 25.32 6.14
C PRO A 300 27.68 26.53 6.00
N ASN A 301 28.86 26.33 5.39
CA ASN A 301 29.92 27.34 5.32
C ASN A 301 30.00 28.11 3.99
N HIS A 302 29.17 27.80 3.00
CA HIS A 302 29.13 28.50 1.72
C HIS A 302 27.82 29.30 1.58
N GLU A 303 27.88 30.43 0.85
CA GLU A 303 26.70 31.19 0.44
C GLU A 303 25.63 30.23 -0.08
N HIS A 304 24.42 30.33 0.49
CA HIS A 304 23.33 29.40 0.25
C HIS A 304 23.21 29.04 -1.23
N THR A 305 23.38 27.77 -1.58
CA THR A 305 23.12 27.29 -2.94
C THR A 305 21.64 27.52 -3.24
N PRO A 306 21.30 28.37 -4.22
CA PRO A 306 19.92 28.72 -4.46
C PRO A 306 19.17 27.50 -4.97
N PHE A 307 17.86 27.42 -4.67
CA PHE A 307 16.99 26.32 -5.10
C PHE A 307 17.07 26.05 -6.61
N THR A 308 17.37 27.09 -7.39
CA THR A 308 17.54 27.05 -8.85
C THR A 308 18.66 26.13 -9.29
N GLU A 309 19.77 26.03 -8.55
CA GLU A 309 20.88 25.13 -8.90
C GLU A 309 20.48 23.66 -8.70
N GLY A 310 19.75 23.36 -7.62
CA GLY A 310 19.20 22.02 -7.39
C GLY A 310 18.15 21.62 -8.43
N LEU A 311 17.31 22.56 -8.89
CA LEU A 311 16.38 22.35 -10.00
C LEU A 311 17.11 22.10 -11.33
N TRP A 312 18.11 22.92 -11.64
CA TRP A 312 18.91 22.78 -12.85
C TRP A 312 19.65 21.44 -12.89
N LEU A 313 20.33 21.07 -11.79
CA LEU A 313 21.02 19.78 -11.68
C LEU A 313 20.03 18.62 -11.87
N ALA A 314 18.89 18.64 -11.19
CA ALA A 314 17.87 17.61 -11.36
C ALA A 314 17.35 17.52 -12.81
N ALA A 315 17.18 18.65 -13.50
CA ALA A 315 16.71 18.69 -14.88
C ALA A 315 17.72 18.03 -15.83
N THR A 316 19.01 18.38 -15.70
CA THR A 316 20.07 17.81 -16.54
C THR A 316 20.28 16.31 -16.31
N VAL A 317 20.10 15.84 -15.07
CA VAL A 317 20.18 14.42 -14.71
C VAL A 317 18.95 13.65 -15.20
N PHE A 318 17.75 14.18 -14.98
CA PHE A 318 16.49 13.51 -15.35
C PHE A 318 16.32 13.39 -16.87
N THR A 319 16.78 14.39 -17.62
CA THR A 319 16.79 14.39 -19.09
C THR A 319 18.00 13.68 -19.70
N THR A 320 18.94 13.23 -18.86
CA THR A 320 20.19 12.56 -19.28
C THR A 320 21.12 13.42 -20.15
N ILE A 321 20.96 14.74 -20.11
CA ILE A 321 21.79 15.67 -20.89
C ILE A 321 23.17 15.84 -20.26
N GLY A 322 23.23 16.04 -18.93
CA GLY A 322 24.49 16.09 -18.18
C GLY A 322 25.49 17.17 -18.62
N TYR A 323 25.07 18.45 -18.69
CA TYR A 323 25.97 19.57 -19.04
C TYR A 323 27.17 19.76 -18.10
N ASN A 324 27.16 19.13 -16.92
CA ASN A 324 28.25 19.14 -15.94
C ASN A 324 28.68 20.55 -15.48
N THR A 325 27.78 21.53 -15.53
CA THR A 325 28.02 22.88 -14.99
C THR A 325 27.95 22.90 -13.47
N VAL A 326 27.14 22.01 -12.89
CA VAL A 326 27.02 21.73 -11.47
C VAL A 326 27.01 20.21 -11.32
N ALA A 327 27.68 19.68 -10.30
CA ALA A 327 27.80 18.25 -10.06
C ALA A 327 27.73 17.94 -8.56
N PRO A 328 27.18 16.78 -8.16
CA PRO A 328 27.14 16.39 -6.76
C PRO A 328 28.53 16.02 -6.26
N LEU A 329 28.88 16.62 -5.14
CA LEU A 329 30.17 16.50 -4.50
C LEU A 329 30.13 15.43 -3.41
N THR A 330 28.98 15.30 -2.74
CA THR A 330 28.76 14.33 -1.67
C THR A 330 28.43 12.92 -2.18
N HIS A 331 28.71 11.90 -1.36
CA HIS A 331 28.29 10.53 -1.65
C HIS A 331 26.76 10.39 -1.72
N CYS A 332 26.03 11.09 -0.84
CA CYS A 332 24.57 11.10 -0.90
C CYS A 332 24.05 11.68 -2.23
N GLY A 333 24.52 12.87 -2.63
CA GLY A 333 24.11 13.52 -3.88
C GLY A 333 24.41 12.65 -5.10
N ARG A 334 25.56 11.97 -5.13
CA ARG A 334 25.90 11.01 -6.20
C ARG A 334 24.92 9.85 -6.28
N THR A 335 24.51 9.27 -5.15
CA THR A 335 23.51 8.19 -5.13
C THR A 335 22.14 8.67 -5.61
N ILE A 336 21.71 9.86 -5.19
CA ILE A 336 20.43 10.45 -5.62
C ILE A 336 20.47 10.75 -7.13
N CYS A 337 21.56 11.31 -7.64
CA CYS A 337 21.74 11.54 -9.08
C CYS A 337 21.63 10.23 -9.88
N ALA A 338 22.28 9.16 -9.43
CA ALA A 338 22.19 7.86 -10.08
C ALA A 338 20.76 7.31 -10.11
N LEU A 339 20.04 7.41 -8.99
CA LEU A 339 18.63 6.98 -8.89
C LEU A 339 17.70 7.83 -9.75
N ALA A 340 17.87 9.16 -9.72
CA ALA A 340 17.08 10.09 -10.52
C ALA A 340 17.28 9.86 -12.02
N ASN A 341 18.53 9.61 -12.45
CA ASN A 341 18.84 9.26 -13.83
C ASN A 341 18.15 7.94 -14.25
N LEU A 342 18.24 6.89 -13.42
CA LEU A 342 17.56 5.62 -13.69
C LEU A 342 16.04 5.81 -13.83
N CYS A 343 15.43 6.57 -12.93
CA CYS A 343 14.00 6.88 -13.01
C CYS A 343 13.65 7.72 -14.26
N GLY A 344 14.51 8.67 -14.64
CA GLY A 344 14.38 9.46 -15.88
C GLY A 344 14.42 8.57 -17.12
N LEU A 345 15.41 7.68 -17.23
CA LEU A 345 15.52 6.70 -18.31
C LEU A 345 14.31 5.78 -18.41
N LEU A 346 13.83 5.25 -17.28
CA LEU A 346 12.62 4.42 -17.25
C LEU A 346 11.39 5.22 -17.72
N THR A 347 11.27 6.48 -17.31
CA THR A 347 10.18 7.36 -17.72
C THR A 347 10.24 7.67 -19.22
N ALA A 348 11.42 7.97 -19.75
CA ALA A 348 11.64 8.22 -21.18
C ALA A 348 11.34 6.97 -22.03
N ALA A 349 11.77 5.79 -21.57
CA ALA A 349 11.48 4.52 -22.24
C ALA A 349 9.96 4.23 -22.30
N LEU A 350 9.25 4.44 -21.18
CA LEU A 350 7.80 4.31 -21.14
C LEU A 350 7.10 5.34 -22.04
N PHE A 351 7.58 6.59 -22.06
CA PHE A 351 7.05 7.64 -22.93
C PHE A 351 7.17 7.26 -24.40
N LEU A 352 8.36 6.83 -24.83
CA LEU A 352 8.60 6.37 -26.20
C LEU A 352 7.73 5.16 -26.54
N GLY A 353 7.57 4.20 -25.61
CA GLY A 353 6.67 3.07 -25.79
C GLY A 353 5.22 3.47 -26.04
N VAL A 354 4.72 4.46 -25.30
CA VAL A 354 3.36 5.00 -25.48
C VAL A 354 3.23 5.75 -26.80
N VAL A 355 4.17 6.65 -27.11
CA VAL A 355 4.12 7.47 -28.32
C VAL A 355 4.21 6.62 -29.58
N THR A 356 5.06 5.59 -29.59
CA THR A 356 5.20 4.68 -30.73
C THR A 356 3.91 3.89 -30.99
N GLN A 357 3.20 3.46 -29.95
CA GLN A 357 1.89 2.80 -30.08
C GLN A 357 0.82 3.73 -30.66
N GLU A 358 0.74 4.97 -30.16
CA GLU A 358 -0.20 5.98 -30.65
C GLU A 358 0.08 6.36 -32.11
N LEU A 359 1.35 6.53 -32.48
CA LEU A 359 1.75 6.81 -33.86
C LEU A 359 1.50 5.63 -34.79
N ALA A 360 1.67 4.39 -34.32
CA ALA A 360 1.36 3.20 -35.08
C ALA A 360 -0.14 3.07 -35.34
N LEU A 361 -0.99 3.40 -34.36
CA LEU A 361 -2.46 3.38 -34.52
C LEU A 361 -2.97 4.47 -35.47
N ARG A 362 -2.28 5.60 -35.61
CA ARG A 362 -2.63 6.69 -36.54
C ARG A 362 -2.16 6.49 -37.99
N ARG A 363 -1.29 5.50 -38.24
CA ARG A 363 -0.76 5.18 -39.58
C ARG A 363 -1.68 4.25 -40.39
N TRP A 364 -2.75 3.78 -39.79
CA TRP A 364 -3.86 3.04 -40.40
C TRP A 364 -5.15 3.82 -40.18
#